data_AF-A0A7G9Z0J2-F1
#
_entry.id   AF-A0A7G9Z0J2-F1
#
_cell.length_a   1.000
_cell.length_b   1.000
_cell.length_c   1.000
_cell.angle_alpha   90.00
_cell.angle_beta   90.00
_cell.angle_gamma   90.00
#
_symmetry.space_group_name_H-M   'P 1'
#
loop_
_entity.id
_entity.type
_entity.pdbx_description
1 polymer ?
#
loop_
_entity_poly.entity_id
_entity_poly.type
_entity_poly.pdbx_seq_one_letter_code
_entity_poly.pdbx_strand_id
1 'polypeptide(L)'
;MNKREFIFRAVTDERVLIVLGGIAFLWRAVISSDEKITFWESACSGVSLFIIGWLLFAYMYSMSRKPTDWPATNRIYRGIAFCLIVLNVYIAIYYGMRWFGLMRVEISVPRDFIYRDLRYVIFMMYYCAAIGSARYLRGMHEKYRLLIKERPKKRAKNIKEAIFRVMTHGGTSVVIIAAAILWRMAITTDNVVTFWESTLSGLSLIIIGWFLFGYLCALSVKVKHRMDLTKTIQGIAFGLCAINVYAVFYYGVRWYGILSRIMGEVTETYVPQPLDILFRSTRYVMLVTFYCTAILLAKHLVVAYEDYTVPARKS
;
A
#
# COMPACT_ATOMS: atom_id res chain seq x y z
N MET A 1 -33.44 -2.65 7.57
CA MET A 1 -32.02 -2.61 7.16
C MET A 1 -31.90 -1.71 5.94
N ASN A 2 -31.05 -0.68 5.97
CA ASN A 2 -30.96 0.30 4.88
C ASN A 2 -30.23 -0.31 3.66
N LYS A 3 -30.61 0.01 2.41
CA LYS A 3 -30.04 -0.56 1.17
C LYS A 3 -28.50 -0.44 1.14
N ARG A 4 -27.96 0.68 1.59
CA ARG A 4 -26.50 0.93 1.67
C ARG A 4 -25.78 -0.03 2.62
N GLU A 5 -26.44 -0.41 3.70
CA GLU A 5 -25.86 -1.29 4.71
C GLU A 5 -25.83 -2.76 4.25
N PHE A 6 -26.85 -3.18 3.52
CA PHE A 6 -26.87 -4.48 2.86
C PHE A 6 -25.76 -4.60 1.82
N ILE A 7 -25.61 -3.60 0.93
CA ILE A 7 -24.57 -3.57 -0.10
C ILE A 7 -23.18 -3.60 0.55
N PHE A 8 -22.95 -2.78 1.58
CA PHE A 8 -21.67 -2.80 2.29
C PHE A 8 -21.38 -4.17 2.90
N ARG A 9 -22.37 -4.80 3.54
CA ARG A 9 -22.20 -6.11 4.16
C ARG A 9 -21.90 -7.20 3.11
N ALA A 10 -22.54 -7.14 1.95
CA ALA A 10 -22.28 -8.06 0.84
C ALA A 10 -20.88 -7.86 0.25
N VAL A 11 -20.48 -6.62 -0.06
CA VAL A 11 -19.18 -6.30 -0.67
C VAL A 11 -18.01 -6.58 0.28
N THR A 12 -18.24 -6.50 1.58
CA THR A 12 -17.22 -6.78 2.61
C THR A 12 -17.27 -8.22 3.14
N ASP A 13 -18.07 -9.08 2.52
CA ASP A 13 -18.06 -10.51 2.84
C ASP A 13 -16.73 -11.12 2.41
N GLU A 14 -16.10 -11.89 3.30
CA GLU A 14 -14.81 -12.54 3.04
C GLU A 14 -14.90 -13.49 1.84
N ARG A 15 -16.04 -14.18 1.69
CA ARG A 15 -16.29 -15.06 0.53
C ARG A 15 -16.37 -14.26 -0.76
N VAL A 16 -17.04 -13.11 -0.73
CA VAL A 16 -17.15 -12.21 -1.89
C VAL A 16 -15.79 -11.62 -2.24
N LEU A 17 -14.96 -11.25 -1.26
CA LEU A 17 -13.61 -10.76 -1.51
C LEU A 17 -12.69 -11.82 -2.10
N ILE A 18 -12.79 -13.08 -1.65
CA ILE A 18 -12.08 -14.21 -2.25
C ILE A 18 -12.51 -14.42 -3.70
N VAL A 19 -13.82 -14.41 -3.96
CA VAL A 19 -14.36 -14.54 -5.32
C VAL A 19 -13.92 -13.37 -6.20
N LEU A 20 -13.97 -12.13 -5.71
CA LEU A 20 -13.54 -10.93 -6.43
C LEU A 20 -12.04 -10.98 -6.77
N GLY A 21 -11.20 -11.41 -5.82
CA GLY A 21 -9.78 -11.65 -6.06
C GLY A 21 -9.52 -12.76 -7.06
N GLY A 22 -10.26 -13.86 -6.97
CA GLY A 22 -10.18 -14.99 -7.91
C GLY A 22 -10.58 -14.60 -9.33
N ILE A 23 -11.69 -13.87 -9.50
CA ILE A 23 -12.14 -13.35 -10.80
C ILE A 23 -11.08 -12.41 -11.38
N ALA A 24 -10.53 -11.51 -10.57
CA ALA A 24 -9.48 -10.58 -11.03
C ALA A 24 -8.20 -11.31 -11.47
N PHE A 25 -7.82 -12.38 -10.76
CA PHE A 25 -6.68 -13.21 -11.13
C PHE A 25 -6.94 -14.01 -12.42
N LEU A 26 -8.10 -14.66 -12.52
CA LEU A 26 -8.51 -15.42 -13.70
C LEU A 26 -8.64 -14.51 -14.94
N TRP A 27 -9.23 -13.33 -14.78
CA TRP A 27 -9.31 -12.32 -15.82
C TRP A 27 -7.93 -11.98 -16.40
N ARG A 28 -6.92 -11.82 -15.54
CA ARG A 28 -5.55 -11.59 -15.99
C ARG A 28 -4.93 -12.79 -16.66
N ALA A 29 -5.10 -13.98 -16.08
CA ALA A 29 -4.60 -15.21 -16.68
C ALA A 29 -5.16 -15.44 -18.11
N VAL A 30 -6.44 -15.13 -18.32
CA VAL A 30 -7.08 -15.23 -19.65
C VAL A 30 -6.53 -14.17 -20.60
N ILE A 31 -6.48 -12.90 -20.19
CA ILE A 31 -6.02 -11.80 -21.05
C ILE A 31 -4.54 -11.89 -21.40
N SER A 32 -3.73 -12.44 -20.53
CA SER A 32 -2.29 -12.58 -20.77
C SER A 32 -1.92 -13.89 -21.47
N SER A 33 -2.90 -14.73 -21.84
CA SER A 33 -2.63 -16.04 -22.48
C SER A 33 -2.03 -15.92 -23.89
N ASP A 34 -2.24 -14.79 -24.57
CA ASP A 34 -1.69 -14.50 -25.89
C ASP A 34 -0.40 -13.65 -25.84
N GLU A 35 0.13 -13.41 -24.62
CA GLU A 35 1.27 -12.54 -24.33
C GLU A 35 1.10 -11.08 -24.81
N LYS A 36 -0.09 -10.71 -25.28
CA LYS A 36 -0.39 -9.43 -25.93
C LYS A 36 -1.62 -8.78 -25.32
N ILE A 37 -1.41 -8.10 -24.20
CA ILE A 37 -2.45 -7.27 -23.60
C ILE A 37 -2.81 -6.12 -24.55
N THR A 38 -4.00 -6.16 -25.12
CA THR A 38 -4.53 -5.11 -26.00
C THR A 38 -4.82 -3.84 -25.21
N PHE A 39 -4.92 -2.71 -25.92
CA PHE A 39 -5.24 -1.43 -25.30
C PHE A 39 -6.56 -1.48 -24.50
N TRP A 40 -7.59 -2.11 -25.06
CA TRP A 40 -8.91 -2.18 -24.43
C TRP A 40 -8.94 -3.05 -23.18
N GLU A 41 -8.22 -4.16 -23.17
CA GLU A 41 -8.05 -5.01 -21.98
C GLU A 41 -7.30 -4.29 -20.85
N SER A 42 -6.27 -3.53 -21.22
CA SER A 42 -5.55 -2.66 -20.29
C SER A 42 -6.42 -1.51 -19.78
N ALA A 43 -7.24 -0.90 -20.64
CA ALA A 43 -8.17 0.17 -20.28
C ALA A 43 -9.24 -0.30 -19.31
N CYS A 44 -9.91 -1.43 -19.59
CA CYS A 44 -10.89 -2.02 -18.68
C CYS A 44 -10.29 -2.32 -17.30
N SER A 45 -9.09 -2.90 -17.27
CA SER A 45 -8.38 -3.23 -16.03
C SER A 45 -7.95 -1.98 -15.25
N GLY A 46 -7.51 -0.93 -15.94
CA GLY A 46 -7.15 0.34 -15.30
C GLY A 46 -8.37 1.09 -14.75
N VAL A 47 -9.46 1.15 -15.53
CA VAL A 47 -10.71 1.81 -15.12
C VAL A 47 -11.33 1.11 -13.92
N SER A 48 -11.34 -0.23 -13.89
CA SER A 48 -11.90 -0.99 -12.75
C SER A 48 -11.12 -0.71 -11.45
N LEU A 49 -9.79 -0.75 -11.49
CA LEU A 49 -8.94 -0.39 -10.35
C LEU A 49 -9.16 1.05 -9.90
N PHE A 50 -9.28 1.99 -10.85
CA PHE A 50 -9.53 3.39 -10.55
C PHE A 50 -10.86 3.57 -9.81
N ILE A 51 -11.95 2.99 -10.34
CA ILE A 51 -13.28 3.07 -9.71
C ILE A 51 -13.26 2.48 -8.30
N ILE A 52 -12.74 1.26 -8.13
CA ILE A 52 -12.67 0.60 -6.82
C ILE A 52 -11.82 1.43 -5.84
N GLY A 53 -10.64 1.88 -6.27
CA GLY A 53 -9.73 2.67 -5.45
C GLY A 53 -10.37 3.97 -4.94
N TRP A 54 -11.06 4.71 -5.80
CA TRP A 54 -11.72 5.97 -5.41
C TRP A 54 -12.95 5.76 -4.55
N LEU A 55 -13.75 4.72 -4.81
CA LEU A 55 -14.87 4.36 -3.95
C LEU A 55 -14.40 4.01 -2.54
N LEU A 56 -13.31 3.26 -2.42
CA LEU A 56 -12.70 2.93 -1.13
C LEU A 56 -12.15 4.15 -0.41
N PHE A 57 -11.44 5.02 -1.15
CA PHE A 57 -10.97 6.28 -0.59
C PHE A 57 -12.13 7.12 -0.04
N ALA A 58 -13.18 7.32 -0.83
CA ALA A 58 -14.36 8.09 -0.44
C ALA A 58 -15.03 7.49 0.80
N TYR A 59 -15.15 6.16 0.85
CA TYR A 59 -15.69 5.45 2.01
C TYR A 59 -14.84 5.67 3.28
N MET A 60 -13.54 5.40 3.20
CA MET A 60 -12.62 5.54 4.34
C MET A 60 -12.56 6.99 4.83
N TYR A 61 -12.51 7.95 3.90
CA TYR A 61 -12.50 9.37 4.22
C TYR A 61 -13.82 9.81 4.88
N SER A 62 -14.96 9.40 4.32
CA SER A 62 -16.28 9.69 4.92
C SER A 62 -16.37 9.16 6.34
N MET A 63 -15.93 7.91 6.56
CA MET A 63 -15.95 7.29 7.87
C MET A 63 -15.00 7.96 8.87
N SER A 64 -13.84 8.45 8.41
CA SER A 64 -12.90 9.21 9.25
C SER A 64 -13.46 10.53 9.79
N ARG A 65 -14.47 11.10 9.13
CA ARG A 65 -15.13 12.36 9.51
C ARG A 65 -16.35 12.15 10.39
N LYS A 66 -16.82 10.91 10.55
CA LYS A 66 -17.96 10.67 11.42
C LYS A 66 -17.58 10.93 12.87
N PRO A 67 -18.47 11.58 13.65
CA PRO A 67 -18.24 11.75 15.07
C PRO A 67 -18.16 10.37 15.73
N THR A 68 -17.14 10.18 16.55
CA THR A 68 -16.92 8.94 17.30
C THR A 68 -16.36 9.27 18.66
N ASP A 69 -16.78 8.50 19.65
CA ASP A 69 -16.28 8.57 21.02
C ASP A 69 -14.88 7.97 21.16
N TRP A 70 -14.39 7.28 20.12
CA TRP A 70 -13.05 6.73 20.07
C TRP A 70 -12.20 7.30 18.91
N PRO A 71 -11.52 8.45 19.12
CA PRO A 71 -10.78 9.17 18.08
C PRO A 71 -9.69 8.37 17.38
N ALA A 72 -9.21 7.27 17.98
CA ALA A 72 -8.22 6.40 17.36
C ALA A 72 -8.76 5.74 16.08
N THR A 73 -10.05 5.38 16.03
CA THR A 73 -10.66 4.81 14.81
C THR A 73 -10.65 5.78 13.65
N ASN A 74 -10.99 7.05 13.89
CA ASN A 74 -10.94 8.09 12.86
C ASN A 74 -9.52 8.30 12.32
N ARG A 75 -8.51 8.20 13.20
CA ARG A 75 -7.10 8.27 12.78
C ARG A 75 -6.69 7.05 11.95
N ILE A 76 -7.16 5.84 12.29
CA ILE A 76 -6.93 4.64 11.48
C ILE A 76 -7.60 4.78 10.11
N TYR A 77 -8.88 5.17 10.06
CA TYR A 77 -9.59 5.43 8.79
C TYR A 77 -8.87 6.45 7.92
N ARG A 78 -8.44 7.56 8.53
CA ARG A 78 -7.67 8.60 7.84
C ARG A 78 -6.31 8.08 7.35
N GLY A 79 -5.62 7.27 8.15
CA GLY A 79 -4.37 6.63 7.75
C GLY A 79 -4.53 5.70 6.54
N ILE A 80 -5.57 4.85 6.55
CA ILE A 80 -5.89 3.98 5.41
C ILE A 80 -6.26 4.82 4.17
N ALA A 81 -7.05 5.89 4.35
CA ALA A 81 -7.39 6.81 3.26
C ALA A 81 -6.14 7.47 2.65
N PHE A 82 -5.15 7.83 3.46
CA PHE A 82 -3.86 8.35 2.98
C PHE A 82 -3.05 7.29 2.22
N CYS A 83 -3.05 6.03 2.66
CA CYS A 83 -2.42 4.97 1.87
C CYS A 83 -3.13 4.78 0.51
N LEU A 84 -4.47 4.80 0.51
CA LEU A 84 -5.28 4.65 -0.70
C LEU A 84 -5.07 5.80 -1.70
N ILE A 85 -5.01 7.05 -1.26
CA ILE A 85 -4.78 8.17 -2.19
C ILE A 85 -3.40 8.08 -2.86
N VAL A 86 -2.36 7.66 -2.12
CA VAL A 86 -1.03 7.44 -2.71
C VAL A 86 -1.10 6.35 -3.78
N LEU A 87 -1.73 5.22 -3.50
CA LEU A 87 -1.85 4.14 -4.49
C LEU A 87 -2.73 4.54 -5.69
N ASN A 88 -3.83 5.24 -5.47
CA ASN A 88 -4.72 5.70 -6.55
C ASN A 88 -4.02 6.71 -7.46
N VAL A 89 -3.27 7.65 -6.90
CA VAL A 89 -2.45 8.59 -7.70
C VAL A 89 -1.39 7.82 -8.49
N TYR A 90 -0.75 6.81 -7.89
CA TYR A 90 0.22 5.97 -8.59
C TYR A 90 -0.42 5.24 -9.79
N ILE A 91 -1.59 4.64 -9.59
CA ILE A 91 -2.37 3.94 -10.62
C ILE A 91 -2.77 4.91 -11.72
N ALA A 92 -3.24 6.11 -11.36
CA ALA A 92 -3.63 7.15 -12.32
C ALA A 92 -2.45 7.58 -13.21
N ILE A 93 -1.28 7.85 -12.61
CA ILE A 93 -0.07 8.21 -13.36
C ILE A 93 0.32 7.07 -14.28
N TYR A 94 0.34 5.83 -13.79
CA TYR A 94 0.74 4.68 -14.59
C TYR A 94 -0.18 4.45 -15.80
N TYR A 95 -1.48 4.28 -15.56
CA TYR A 95 -2.42 3.99 -16.64
C TYR A 95 -2.58 5.20 -17.55
N GLY A 96 -2.53 6.43 -17.04
CA GLY A 96 -2.50 7.63 -17.85
C GLY A 96 -1.32 7.64 -18.82
N MET A 97 -0.08 7.50 -18.31
CA MET A 97 1.11 7.44 -19.16
C MET A 97 1.05 6.30 -20.18
N ARG A 98 0.49 5.14 -19.80
CA ARG A 98 0.36 4.00 -20.69
C ARG A 98 -0.69 4.22 -21.79
N TRP A 99 -1.85 4.77 -21.44
CA TRP A 99 -2.93 5.02 -22.39
C TRP A 99 -2.58 6.10 -23.41
N PHE A 100 -1.82 7.12 -22.99
CA PHE A 100 -1.30 8.15 -23.90
C PHE A 100 -0.07 7.70 -24.70
N GLY A 101 0.37 6.45 -24.58
CA GLY A 101 1.55 5.93 -25.29
C GLY A 101 2.88 6.55 -24.85
N LEU A 102 2.88 7.27 -23.73
CA LEU A 102 4.03 7.99 -23.16
C LEU A 102 5.02 7.06 -22.43
N MET A 103 4.59 5.83 -22.14
CA MET A 103 5.43 4.79 -21.56
C MET A 103 5.35 3.56 -22.44
N ARG A 104 6.46 3.18 -23.09
CA ARG A 104 6.50 2.05 -24.03
C ARG A 104 6.88 0.74 -23.37
N VAL A 105 7.82 0.76 -22.43
CA VAL A 105 8.31 -0.41 -21.69
C VAL A 105 8.50 -0.05 -20.23
N GLU A 106 8.03 -0.91 -19.34
CA GLU A 106 8.13 -0.68 -17.90
C GLU A 106 9.52 -1.05 -17.34
N ILE A 107 10.06 -2.20 -17.76
CA ILE A 107 11.38 -2.72 -17.34
C ILE A 107 12.15 -3.31 -18.53
N SER A 108 11.57 -4.28 -19.22
CA SER A 108 12.15 -4.89 -20.42
C SER A 108 11.05 -5.40 -21.35
N VAL A 109 11.30 -5.34 -22.67
CA VAL A 109 10.34 -5.70 -23.72
C VAL A 109 9.73 -7.10 -23.51
N PRO A 110 10.49 -8.17 -23.28
CA PRO A 110 9.92 -9.52 -23.18
C PRO A 110 9.18 -9.79 -21.85
N ARG A 111 9.33 -8.95 -20.82
CA ARG A 111 8.73 -9.20 -19.49
C ARG A 111 7.67 -8.17 -19.10
N ASP A 112 7.39 -7.22 -19.98
CA ASP A 112 6.47 -6.11 -19.70
C ASP A 112 5.04 -6.60 -19.40
N PHE A 113 4.59 -7.68 -20.04
CA PHE A 113 3.27 -8.27 -19.80
C PHE A 113 3.13 -8.84 -18.38
N ILE A 114 4.13 -9.59 -17.90
CA ILE A 114 4.17 -10.16 -16.54
C ILE A 114 4.05 -9.05 -15.49
N TYR A 115 4.73 -7.92 -15.75
CA TYR A 115 4.71 -6.75 -14.87
C TYR A 115 3.33 -6.12 -14.76
N ARG A 116 2.67 -5.94 -15.91
CA ARG A 116 1.32 -5.41 -15.97
C ARG A 116 0.37 -6.27 -15.15
N ASP A 117 0.46 -7.59 -15.32
CA ASP A 117 -0.41 -8.55 -14.66
C ASP A 117 -0.18 -8.62 -13.16
N LEU A 118 1.06 -8.82 -12.74
CA LEU A 118 1.43 -8.86 -11.33
C LEU A 118 0.99 -7.58 -10.61
N ARG A 119 1.24 -6.42 -11.20
CA ARG A 119 0.84 -5.13 -10.64
C ARG A 119 -0.67 -5.04 -10.45
N TYR A 120 -1.45 -5.42 -11.46
CA TYR A 120 -2.91 -5.40 -11.36
C TYR A 120 -3.39 -6.32 -10.22
N VAL A 121 -2.88 -7.55 -10.17
CA VAL A 121 -3.21 -8.51 -9.11
C VAL A 121 -2.83 -7.94 -7.74
N ILE A 122 -1.66 -7.34 -7.59
CA ILE A 122 -1.20 -6.76 -6.31
C ILE A 122 -2.11 -5.61 -5.85
N PHE A 123 -2.46 -4.68 -6.74
CA PHE A 123 -3.37 -3.59 -6.35
C PHE A 123 -4.76 -4.11 -6.01
N MET A 124 -5.24 -5.11 -6.74
CA MET A 124 -6.50 -5.75 -6.42
C MET A 124 -6.46 -6.41 -5.04
N MET A 125 -5.39 -7.15 -4.73
CA MET A 125 -5.17 -7.77 -3.43
C MET A 125 -5.10 -6.71 -2.32
N TYR A 126 -4.43 -5.59 -2.56
CA TYR A 126 -4.41 -4.46 -1.63
C TYR A 126 -5.82 -3.90 -1.37
N TYR A 127 -6.62 -3.69 -2.41
CA TYR A 127 -7.98 -3.20 -2.26
C TYR A 127 -8.89 -4.19 -1.55
N CYS A 128 -8.79 -5.48 -1.85
CA CYS A 128 -9.50 -6.53 -1.10
C CYS A 128 -9.12 -6.51 0.38
N ALA A 129 -7.83 -6.36 0.69
CA ALA A 129 -7.32 -6.24 2.05
C ALA A 129 -7.91 -5.01 2.77
N ALA A 130 -7.93 -3.86 2.08
CA ALA A 130 -8.50 -2.62 2.60
C ALA A 130 -10.01 -2.74 2.85
N ILE A 131 -10.77 -3.39 1.96
CA ILE A 131 -12.20 -3.66 2.14
C ILE A 131 -12.43 -4.56 3.36
N GLY A 132 -11.65 -5.64 3.48
CA GLY A 132 -11.70 -6.55 4.62
C GLY A 132 -11.44 -5.82 5.94
N SER A 133 -10.36 -5.03 6.01
CA SER A 133 -10.06 -4.18 7.16
C SER A 133 -11.17 -3.18 7.46
N ALA A 134 -11.82 -2.60 6.44
CA ALA A 134 -12.90 -1.63 6.59
C ALA A 134 -14.09 -2.17 7.40
N ARG A 135 -14.41 -3.46 7.21
CA ARG A 135 -15.51 -4.15 7.90
C ARG A 135 -15.27 -4.26 9.39
N TYR A 136 -14.09 -4.76 9.76
CA TYR A 136 -13.73 -4.93 11.17
C TYR A 136 -13.56 -3.57 11.86
N LEU A 137 -12.97 -2.59 11.16
CA LEU A 137 -12.84 -1.23 11.64
C LEU A 137 -14.20 -0.56 11.86
N ARG A 138 -15.19 -0.83 10.99
CA ARG A 138 -16.56 -0.33 11.16
C ARG A 138 -17.22 -0.95 12.39
N GLY A 139 -17.06 -2.26 12.57
CA GLY A 139 -17.54 -2.96 13.76
C GLY A 139 -16.97 -2.38 15.06
N MET A 140 -15.68 -2.04 15.09
CA MET A 140 -15.07 -1.36 16.23
C MET A 140 -15.64 0.05 16.44
N HIS A 141 -15.72 0.83 15.36
CA HIS A 141 -16.20 2.22 15.41
C HIS A 141 -17.64 2.33 15.92
N GLU A 142 -18.51 1.36 15.59
CA GLU A 142 -19.90 1.32 16.05
C GLU A 142 -20.03 0.77 17.48
N LYS A 143 -19.31 -0.30 17.84
CA LYS A 143 -19.41 -0.93 19.18
C LYS A 143 -18.77 -0.09 20.30
N TYR A 144 -17.69 0.63 20.02
CA TYR A 144 -16.98 1.43 21.04
C TYR A 144 -17.62 2.79 21.33
N ARG A 145 -18.63 3.18 20.56
CA ARG A 145 -19.48 4.36 20.85
C ARG A 145 -20.15 4.30 22.23
N LEU A 146 -20.20 3.12 22.88
CA LEU A 146 -20.95 2.90 24.12
C LEU A 146 -20.08 2.72 25.37
N LEU A 147 -18.75 2.79 25.27
CA LEU A 147 -17.83 2.45 26.37
C LEU A 147 -16.79 3.55 26.59
N ILE A 148 -17.10 4.54 27.45
CA ILE A 148 -16.10 5.53 27.93
C ILE A 148 -15.89 5.37 29.43
N LYS A 149 -14.62 5.22 29.85
CA LYS A 149 -14.07 5.80 31.09
C LYS A 149 -12.57 6.09 30.96
N GLU A 150 -12.13 7.08 31.75
CA GLU A 150 -10.88 7.87 31.74
C GLU A 150 -9.53 7.19 31.40
N ARG A 151 -8.64 8.00 30.83
CA ARG A 151 -7.22 7.68 30.53
C ARG A 151 -6.34 7.73 31.79
N PRO A 152 -5.54 6.70 32.09
CA PRO A 152 -4.39 6.84 32.97
C PRO A 152 -3.13 7.35 32.22
N LYS A 153 -2.28 8.10 32.93
CA LYS A 153 -1.00 8.66 32.45
C LYS A 153 0.00 7.56 32.06
N LYS A 154 0.74 7.81 30.97
CA LYS A 154 1.75 6.90 30.36
C LYS A 154 2.85 6.47 31.34
N ARG A 155 3.20 5.17 31.32
CA ARG A 155 4.38 4.57 32.00
C ARG A 155 5.56 4.38 31.03
N ALA A 156 6.75 4.17 31.61
CA ALA A 156 8.09 4.56 31.12
C ALA A 156 8.60 4.00 29.77
N LYS A 157 9.52 4.79 29.17
CA LYS A 157 10.14 4.67 27.85
C LYS A 157 11.12 3.50 27.72
N ASN A 158 10.90 2.64 26.73
CA ASN A 158 11.92 1.73 26.19
C ASN A 158 12.66 2.35 24.99
N ILE A 159 13.94 2.01 24.77
CA ILE A 159 14.76 2.49 23.65
C ILE A 159 14.13 2.16 22.28
N LYS A 160 13.53 0.97 22.14
CA LYS A 160 12.80 0.56 20.92
C LYS A 160 11.59 1.45 20.62
N GLU A 161 10.95 1.97 21.66
CA GLU A 161 9.77 2.83 21.57
C GLU A 161 10.15 4.28 21.28
N ALA A 162 11.34 4.71 21.72
CA ALA A 162 11.93 5.99 21.35
C ALA A 162 12.28 6.04 19.85
N ILE A 163 12.91 4.98 19.32
CA ILE A 163 13.21 4.87 17.88
C ILE A 163 11.92 4.86 17.05
N PHE A 164 10.93 4.07 17.45
CA PHE A 164 9.61 4.05 16.79
C PHE A 164 8.91 5.41 16.87
N ARG A 165 9.01 6.13 17.99
CA ARG A 165 8.41 7.46 18.16
C ARG A 165 9.07 8.51 17.25
N VAL A 166 10.39 8.44 17.06
CA VAL A 166 11.13 9.32 16.16
C VAL A 166 10.81 9.00 14.70
N MET A 167 10.80 7.72 14.34
CA MET A 167 10.47 7.26 12.97
C MET A 167 9.01 7.55 12.58
N THR A 168 8.09 7.54 13.55
CA THR A 168 6.66 7.81 13.35
C THR A 168 6.25 9.26 13.61
N HIS A 169 7.20 10.18 13.74
CA HIS A 169 6.89 11.61 13.83
C HIS A 169 6.50 12.12 12.44
N GLY A 170 5.40 12.87 12.34
CA GLY A 170 4.90 13.36 11.04
C GLY A 170 5.94 14.20 10.29
N GLY A 171 6.72 15.00 11.02
CA GLY A 171 7.84 15.76 10.45
C GLY A 171 8.95 14.86 9.88
N THR A 172 9.26 13.73 10.52
CA THR A 172 10.27 12.79 10.03
C THR A 172 9.82 12.11 8.73
N SER A 173 8.53 11.77 8.60
CA SER A 173 7.97 11.27 7.34
C SER A 173 8.11 12.28 6.19
N VAL A 174 7.86 13.56 6.45
CA VAL A 174 8.04 14.63 5.45
C VAL A 174 9.51 14.76 5.04
N VAL A 175 10.42 14.74 6.02
CA VAL A 175 11.87 14.78 5.76
C VAL A 175 12.33 13.57 4.94
N ILE A 176 11.85 12.36 5.24
CA ILE A 176 12.18 11.15 4.46
C ILE A 176 11.68 11.28 3.02
N ILE A 177 10.45 11.77 2.81
CA ILE A 177 9.89 11.98 1.46
C ILE A 177 10.71 13.04 0.71
N ALA A 178 11.06 14.16 1.34
CA ALA A 178 11.89 15.20 0.74
C ALA A 178 13.28 14.67 0.38
N ALA A 179 13.92 13.94 1.28
CA ALA A 179 15.22 13.30 1.04
C ALA A 179 15.14 12.28 -0.11
N ALA A 180 14.06 11.49 -0.20
CA ALA A 180 13.85 10.55 -1.30
C ALA A 180 13.67 11.26 -2.66
N ILE A 181 12.97 12.39 -2.68
CA ILE A 181 12.84 13.23 -3.89
C ILE A 181 14.21 13.77 -4.29
N LEU A 182 14.95 14.38 -3.36
CA LEU A 182 16.28 14.92 -3.61
C LEU A 182 17.27 13.84 -4.08
N TRP A 183 17.26 12.68 -3.43
CA TRP A 183 18.03 11.51 -3.84
C TRP A 183 17.70 11.12 -5.29
N ARG A 184 16.42 11.10 -5.67
CA ARG A 184 16.02 10.80 -7.04
C ARG A 184 16.44 11.86 -8.04
N MET A 185 16.37 13.14 -7.68
CA MET A 185 16.87 14.21 -8.54
C MET A 185 18.38 14.05 -8.77
N ALA A 186 19.15 13.80 -7.70
CA ALA A 186 20.60 13.65 -7.75
C ALA A 186 21.04 12.48 -8.65
N ILE A 187 20.42 11.30 -8.53
CA ILE A 187 20.83 10.13 -9.36
C ILE A 187 20.26 10.16 -10.79
N THR A 188 19.39 11.13 -11.11
CA THR A 188 18.79 11.24 -12.45
C THR A 188 19.49 12.31 -13.31
N THR A 189 20.41 13.11 -12.74
CA THR A 189 21.14 14.16 -13.49
C THR A 189 21.86 13.63 -14.72
N ASP A 190 22.43 12.43 -14.60
CA ASP A 190 23.30 11.86 -15.64
C ASP A 190 22.53 10.91 -16.58
N ASN A 191 21.19 10.84 -16.45
CA ASN A 191 20.26 9.96 -17.17
C ASN A 191 20.53 8.44 -17.06
N VAL A 192 21.65 8.03 -16.48
CA VAL A 192 22.07 6.65 -16.26
C VAL A 192 22.06 6.36 -14.77
N VAL A 193 21.08 5.56 -14.32
CA VAL A 193 21.04 5.07 -12.94
C VAL A 193 21.96 3.87 -12.83
N THR A 194 22.99 3.96 -11.99
CA THR A 194 23.94 2.87 -11.80
C THR A 194 23.31 1.68 -11.08
N PHE A 195 23.94 0.50 -11.20
CA PHE A 195 23.52 -0.69 -10.45
C PHE A 195 23.43 -0.38 -8.94
N TRP A 196 24.46 0.25 -8.38
CA TRP A 196 24.55 0.55 -6.96
C TRP A 196 23.46 1.52 -6.48
N GLU A 197 23.16 2.57 -7.24
CA GLU A 197 22.06 3.50 -6.92
C GLU A 197 20.69 2.81 -6.93
N SER A 198 20.46 1.92 -7.91
CA SER A 198 19.24 1.13 -7.99
C SER A 198 19.14 0.13 -6.83
N THR A 199 20.26 -0.51 -6.47
CA THR A 199 20.36 -1.47 -5.37
C THR A 199 20.12 -0.81 -4.02
N LEU A 200 20.75 0.34 -3.75
CA LEU A 200 20.53 1.10 -2.51
C LEU A 200 19.07 1.55 -2.36
N SER A 201 18.48 2.04 -3.46
CA SER A 201 17.08 2.45 -3.50
C SER A 201 16.12 1.27 -3.28
N GLY A 202 16.42 0.10 -3.86
CA GLY A 202 15.61 -1.10 -3.71
C GLY A 202 15.71 -1.71 -2.33
N LEU A 203 16.93 -1.90 -1.82
CA LEU A 203 17.17 -2.48 -0.49
C LEU A 203 16.56 -1.62 0.62
N SER A 204 16.68 -0.30 0.56
CA SER A 204 16.06 0.58 1.56
C SER A 204 14.53 0.42 1.62
N LEU A 205 13.86 0.35 0.46
CA LEU A 205 12.41 0.10 0.40
C LEU A 205 12.03 -1.28 0.93
N ILE A 206 12.78 -2.32 0.54
CA ILE A 206 12.55 -3.71 0.96
C ILE A 206 12.71 -3.82 2.48
N ILE A 207 13.79 -3.27 3.04
CA ILE A 207 14.06 -3.29 4.49
C ILE A 207 12.93 -2.59 5.26
N ILE A 208 12.54 -1.38 4.85
CA ILE A 208 11.47 -0.62 5.52
C ILE A 208 10.13 -1.37 5.42
N GLY A 209 9.78 -1.86 4.23
CA GLY A 209 8.53 -2.56 3.97
C GLY A 209 8.38 -3.85 4.79
N TRP A 210 9.43 -4.68 4.82
CA TRP A 210 9.41 -5.95 5.57
C TRP A 210 9.51 -5.72 7.08
N PHE A 211 10.24 -4.71 7.53
CA PHE A 211 10.25 -4.31 8.94
C PHE A 211 8.85 -3.90 9.42
N LEU A 212 8.14 -3.06 8.65
CA LEU A 212 6.75 -2.69 8.94
C LEU A 212 5.80 -3.89 8.95
N PHE A 213 5.96 -4.80 7.99
CA PHE A 213 5.15 -6.01 7.93
C PHE A 213 5.35 -6.87 9.19
N GLY A 214 6.60 -7.16 9.55
CA GLY A 214 6.93 -7.88 10.77
C GLY A 214 6.40 -7.19 12.03
N TYR A 215 6.47 -5.85 12.07
CA TYR A 215 5.93 -5.05 13.17
C TYR A 215 4.41 -5.19 13.30
N LEU A 216 3.66 -5.08 12.20
CA LEU A 216 2.19 -5.24 12.21
C LEU A 216 1.79 -6.67 12.58
N CYS A 217 2.51 -7.68 12.10
CA CYS A 217 2.30 -9.07 12.50
C CYS A 217 2.50 -9.25 14.02
N ALA A 218 3.59 -8.73 14.57
CA ALA A 218 3.85 -8.76 16.01
C ALA A 218 2.77 -8.01 16.81
N LEU A 219 2.30 -6.87 16.33
CA LEU A 219 1.20 -6.12 16.94
C LEU A 219 -0.10 -6.93 16.94
N SER A 220 -0.42 -7.61 15.84
CA SER A 220 -1.63 -8.43 15.73
C SER A 220 -1.69 -9.56 16.77
N VAL A 221 -0.53 -10.16 17.07
CA VAL A 221 -0.39 -11.21 18.09
C VAL A 221 -0.58 -10.64 19.49
N LYS A 222 -0.03 -9.45 19.78
CA LYS A 222 -0.24 -8.75 21.07
C LYS A 222 -1.71 -8.44 21.33
N VAL A 223 -2.48 -8.17 20.27
CA VAL A 223 -3.88 -7.77 20.37
C VAL A 223 -4.85 -8.96 20.30
N LYS A 224 -4.36 -10.22 20.28
CA LYS A 224 -5.16 -11.45 19.98
C LYS A 224 -6.50 -11.58 20.73
N HIS A 225 -6.62 -11.01 21.92
CA HIS A 225 -7.84 -11.02 22.73
C HIS A 225 -8.97 -10.12 22.19
N ARG A 226 -8.70 -9.33 21.15
CA ARG A 226 -9.62 -8.32 20.59
C ARG A 226 -9.73 -8.53 19.09
N MET A 227 -10.60 -9.47 18.73
CA MET A 227 -10.74 -9.98 17.36
C MET A 227 -10.89 -8.89 16.28
N ASP A 228 -11.73 -7.87 16.51
CA ASP A 228 -11.97 -6.82 15.50
C ASP A 228 -10.69 -5.99 15.22
N LEU A 229 -9.89 -5.67 16.24
CA LEU A 229 -8.63 -4.95 16.07
C LEU A 229 -7.55 -5.85 15.46
N THR A 230 -7.45 -7.10 15.91
CA THR A 230 -6.54 -8.10 15.31
C THR A 230 -6.81 -8.28 13.82
N LYS A 231 -8.07 -8.48 13.43
CA LYS A 231 -8.45 -8.67 12.02
C LYS A 231 -8.21 -7.42 11.19
N THR A 232 -8.42 -6.23 11.75
CA THR A 232 -8.07 -4.97 11.09
C THR A 232 -6.56 -4.88 10.83
N ILE A 233 -5.73 -5.17 11.83
CA ILE A 233 -4.26 -5.16 11.71
C ILE A 233 -3.79 -6.21 10.70
N GLN A 234 -4.35 -7.42 10.74
CA GLN A 234 -4.02 -8.50 9.80
C GLN A 234 -4.35 -8.11 8.36
N GLY A 235 -5.51 -7.50 8.10
CA GLY A 235 -5.85 -7.02 6.77
C GLY A 235 -4.90 -5.92 6.29
N ILE A 236 -4.50 -4.97 7.16
CA ILE A 236 -3.52 -3.94 6.81
C ILE A 236 -2.13 -4.57 6.53
N ALA A 237 -1.71 -5.54 7.35
CA ALA A 237 -0.46 -6.28 7.14
C ALA A 237 -0.48 -7.06 5.82
N PHE A 238 -1.61 -7.67 5.47
CA PHE A 238 -1.77 -8.38 4.20
C PHE A 238 -1.69 -7.42 3.00
N GLY A 239 -2.34 -6.26 3.07
CA GLY A 239 -2.20 -5.21 2.05
C GLY A 239 -0.75 -4.73 1.92
N LEU A 240 -0.07 -4.49 3.05
CA LEU A 240 1.35 -4.13 3.05
C LEU A 240 2.24 -5.22 2.43
N CYS A 241 1.96 -6.50 2.72
CA CYS A 241 2.65 -7.63 2.12
C CYS A 241 2.53 -7.62 0.59
N ALA A 242 1.34 -7.36 0.06
CA ALA A 242 1.14 -7.26 -1.39
C ALA A 242 2.04 -6.17 -2.02
N ILE A 243 2.14 -5.00 -1.39
CA ILE A 243 3.02 -3.92 -1.87
C ILE A 243 4.51 -4.25 -1.70
N ASN A 244 4.89 -4.97 -0.64
CA ASN A 244 6.26 -5.45 -0.47
C ASN A 244 6.65 -6.43 -1.58
N VAL A 245 5.76 -7.37 -1.94
CA VAL A 245 5.96 -8.31 -3.04
C VAL A 245 6.14 -7.54 -4.36
N TYR A 246 5.35 -6.48 -4.59
CA TYR A 246 5.53 -5.61 -5.75
C TYR A 246 6.92 -4.98 -5.79
N ALA A 247 7.38 -4.42 -4.67
CA ALA A 247 8.69 -3.80 -4.58
C ALA A 247 9.82 -4.82 -4.84
N VAL A 248 9.76 -6.01 -4.22
CA VAL A 248 10.75 -7.08 -4.42
C VAL A 248 10.80 -7.50 -5.87
N PHE A 249 9.65 -7.76 -6.49
CA PHE A 249 9.60 -8.24 -7.87
C PHE A 249 10.17 -7.18 -8.83
N TYR A 250 9.69 -5.93 -8.71
CA TYR A 250 10.14 -4.80 -9.52
C TYR A 250 11.65 -4.57 -9.44
N TYR A 251 12.20 -4.50 -8.23
CA TYR A 251 13.64 -4.30 -8.06
C TYR A 251 14.45 -5.54 -8.45
N GLY A 252 13.94 -6.75 -8.19
CA GLY A 252 14.59 -8.01 -8.55
C GLY A 252 14.82 -8.16 -10.05
N VAL A 253 13.79 -7.98 -10.89
CA VAL A 253 13.98 -8.09 -12.35
C VAL A 253 14.77 -6.90 -12.89
N ARG A 254 14.65 -5.72 -12.27
CA ARG A 254 15.49 -4.59 -12.65
C ARG A 254 16.97 -4.88 -12.42
N TRP A 255 17.32 -5.44 -11.27
CA TRP A 255 18.69 -5.88 -10.99
C TRP A 255 19.14 -6.95 -11.99
N TYR A 256 18.29 -7.93 -12.27
CA TYR A 256 18.56 -8.93 -13.30
C TYR A 256 18.85 -8.29 -14.67
N GLY A 257 18.02 -7.35 -15.13
CA GLY A 257 18.21 -6.66 -16.40
C GLY A 257 19.48 -5.80 -16.45
N ILE A 258 19.87 -5.17 -15.34
CA ILE A 258 21.13 -4.42 -15.24
C ILE A 258 22.32 -5.38 -15.24
N LEU A 259 22.25 -6.49 -14.49
CA LEU A 259 23.31 -7.49 -14.42
C LEU A 259 23.55 -8.17 -15.78
N SER A 260 22.49 -8.59 -16.48
CA SER A 260 22.63 -9.18 -17.82
C SER A 260 23.22 -8.20 -18.84
N ARG A 261 22.97 -6.88 -18.71
CA ARG A 261 23.67 -5.87 -19.52
C ARG A 261 25.15 -5.76 -19.18
N ILE A 262 25.50 -5.78 -17.90
CA ILE A 262 26.91 -5.74 -17.45
C ILE A 262 27.66 -7.01 -17.91
N MET A 263 27.00 -8.17 -17.90
CA MET A 263 27.57 -9.45 -18.34
C MET A 263 27.61 -9.62 -19.87
N GLY A 264 27.11 -8.64 -20.64
CA GLY A 264 27.13 -8.67 -22.11
C GLY A 264 26.11 -9.61 -22.76
N GLU A 265 25.13 -10.11 -22.01
CA GLU A 265 24.15 -11.11 -22.49
C GLU A 265 22.99 -10.51 -23.31
N VAL A 266 22.74 -9.20 -23.23
CA VAL A 266 21.55 -8.56 -23.82
C VAL A 266 21.90 -7.78 -25.08
N THR A 267 21.42 -8.25 -26.23
CA THR A 267 21.48 -7.60 -27.55
C THR A 267 20.40 -6.53 -27.78
N GLU A 268 19.38 -6.44 -26.92
CA GLU A 268 18.29 -5.46 -27.08
C GLU A 268 18.70 -4.05 -26.62
N THR A 269 18.92 -3.19 -27.61
CA THR A 269 19.16 -1.74 -27.49
C THR A 269 17.86 -0.97 -27.21
N TYR A 270 17.12 -1.32 -26.15
CA TYR A 270 16.04 -0.44 -25.68
C TYR A 270 16.65 0.82 -25.05
N VAL A 271 16.58 1.93 -25.78
CA VAL A 271 16.92 3.27 -25.29
C VAL A 271 15.73 3.80 -24.49
N PRO A 272 15.86 4.00 -23.16
CA PRO A 272 14.77 4.51 -22.33
C PRO A 272 14.31 5.88 -22.81
N GLN A 273 13.00 6.10 -22.93
CA GLN A 273 12.47 7.43 -23.22
C GLN A 273 12.55 8.31 -21.96
N PRO A 274 12.65 9.65 -22.11
CA PRO A 274 12.69 10.56 -20.95
C PRO A 274 11.54 10.36 -19.96
N LEU A 275 10.34 10.01 -20.46
CA LEU A 275 9.17 9.75 -19.64
C LEU A 275 9.24 8.41 -18.89
N ASP A 276 9.93 7.39 -19.42
CA ASP A 276 10.19 6.15 -18.69
C ASP A 276 11.11 6.42 -17.48
N ILE A 277 12.10 7.31 -17.68
CA ILE A 277 13.02 7.76 -16.62
C ILE A 277 12.26 8.52 -15.53
N LEU A 278 11.37 9.44 -15.93
CA LEU A 278 10.52 10.18 -15.00
C LEU A 278 9.62 9.25 -14.19
N PHE A 279 8.89 8.34 -14.86
CA PHE A 279 7.99 7.42 -14.20
C PHE A 279 8.70 6.51 -13.19
N ARG A 280 9.92 6.07 -13.52
CA ARG A 280 10.78 5.30 -12.63
C ARG A 280 11.14 6.07 -11.34
N SER A 281 11.34 7.39 -11.44
CA SER A 281 11.56 8.24 -10.27
C SER A 281 10.27 8.44 -9.49
N THR A 282 9.16 8.72 -10.16
CA THR A 282 7.82 8.82 -9.56
C THR A 282 7.45 7.56 -8.79
N ARG A 283 7.63 6.36 -9.36
CA ARG A 283 7.33 5.08 -8.69
C ARG A 283 8.03 4.95 -7.34
N TYR A 284 9.32 5.27 -7.29
CA TYR A 284 10.08 5.20 -6.04
C TYR A 284 9.55 6.20 -5.01
N VAL A 285 9.31 7.44 -5.41
CA VAL A 285 8.75 8.46 -4.51
C VAL A 285 7.37 8.02 -3.99
N MET A 286 6.54 7.41 -4.83
CA MET A 286 5.22 6.89 -4.43
C MET A 286 5.35 5.73 -3.45
N LEU A 287 6.30 4.80 -3.64
CA LEU A 287 6.57 3.71 -2.69
C LEU A 287 7.10 4.24 -1.36
N VAL A 288 8.03 5.21 -1.37
CA VAL A 288 8.51 5.87 -0.14
C VAL A 288 7.36 6.55 0.59
N THR A 289 6.53 7.30 -0.14
CA THR A 289 5.36 7.99 0.42
C THR A 289 4.39 6.98 1.02
N PHE A 290 4.12 5.88 0.31
CA PHE A 290 3.27 4.80 0.81
C PHE A 290 3.82 4.21 2.11
N TYR A 291 5.10 3.82 2.18
CA TYR A 291 5.68 3.29 3.42
C TYR A 291 5.67 4.31 4.56
N CYS A 292 5.91 5.60 4.28
CA CYS A 292 5.78 6.65 5.27
C CYS A 292 4.35 6.74 5.82
N THR A 293 3.33 6.70 4.95
CA THR A 293 1.93 6.69 5.38
C THR A 293 1.58 5.42 6.15
N ALA A 294 2.14 4.27 5.78
CA ALA A 294 1.96 3.01 6.51
C ALA A 294 2.61 3.04 7.91
N ILE A 295 3.75 3.72 8.09
CA ILE A 295 4.37 3.96 9.39
C ILE A 295 3.44 4.79 10.30
N LEU A 296 2.86 5.86 9.76
CA LEU A 296 1.90 6.69 10.49
C LEU A 296 0.63 5.89 10.85
N LEU A 297 0.15 5.06 9.94
CA LEU A 297 -0.96 4.14 10.19
C LEU A 297 -0.62 3.13 11.31
N ALA A 298 0.56 2.54 11.29
CA ALA A 298 1.03 1.63 12.34
C ALA A 298 1.03 2.31 13.71
N LYS A 299 1.47 3.58 13.79
CA LYS A 299 1.37 4.39 15.01
C LYS A 299 -0.07 4.54 15.50
N HIS A 300 -1.02 4.79 14.60
CA HIS A 300 -2.43 4.89 14.97
C HIS A 300 -3.01 3.57 15.48
N LEU A 301 -2.57 2.44 14.92
CA LEU A 301 -2.93 1.10 15.41
C LEU A 301 -2.36 0.82 16.80
N VAL A 302 -1.14 1.29 17.10
CA VAL A 302 -0.54 1.17 18.44
C VAL A 302 -1.31 1.99 19.47
N VAL A 303 -1.67 3.23 19.14
CA VAL A 303 -2.53 4.06 20.01
C VAL A 303 -3.86 3.37 20.26
N ALA A 304 -4.47 2.77 19.22
CA ALA A 304 -5.70 2.02 19.37
C ALA A 304 -5.54 0.80 20.30
N TYR A 305 -4.41 0.10 20.21
CA TYR A 305 -4.08 -0.99 21.13
C TYR A 305 -3.91 -0.48 22.58
N GLU A 306 -3.15 0.60 22.80
CA GLU A 306 -2.98 1.21 24.13
C GLU A 306 -4.34 1.55 24.74
N ASP A 307 -5.21 2.23 23.99
CA ASP A 307 -6.56 2.59 24.41
C ASP A 307 -7.42 1.36 24.77
N TYR A 308 -7.24 0.23 24.05
CA TYR A 308 -7.99 -1.01 24.27
C TYR A 308 -7.54 -1.83 25.50
N THR A 309 -6.34 -1.58 26.01
CA THR A 309 -5.74 -2.32 27.14
C THR A 309 -5.98 -1.67 28.50
N VAL A 310 -6.49 -0.43 28.54
CA VAL A 310 -6.86 0.23 29.79
C VAL A 310 -8.15 -0.42 30.33
N PRO A 311 -8.16 -0.98 31.55
CA PRO A 311 -9.38 -1.54 32.13
C PRO A 311 -10.40 -0.42 32.34
N ALA A 312 -11.64 -0.64 31.87
CA ALA A 312 -12.76 0.19 32.26
C ALA A 312 -12.86 0.14 33.79
N ARG A 313 -12.56 1.24 34.47
CA ARG A 313 -12.83 1.35 35.92
C ARG A 313 -14.31 1.05 36.12
N LYS A 314 -14.60 -0.04 36.83
CA LYS A 314 -15.94 -0.33 37.35
C LYS A 314 -16.42 0.95 38.07
N SER A 315 -17.47 1.58 37.53
CA SER A 315 -18.27 2.58 38.28
C SER A 315 -18.97 1.88 39.41
#